data_AF-A0A522RA29-F1
#
_entry.id   AF-A0A522RA29-F1
#
_cell.length_a   1.000
_cell.length_b   1.000
_cell.length_c   1.000
_cell.angle_alpha   90.00
_cell.angle_beta   90.00
_cell.angle_gamma   90.00
#
_symmetry.space_group_name_H-M   'P 1'
#
loop_
_entity.id
_entity.type
_entity.pdbx_description
1 polymer ?
#
loop_
_entity_poly.entity_id
_entity_poly.type
_entity_poly.pdbx_seq_one_letter_code
_entity_poly.pdbx_strand_id
1 'polypeptide(L)'
;MARAFLFVLDSFGIGGAPDAAAFGDEGSDTLGHIASACAQGAADRKGLRSGPLHLPNMAGLGLAAAARLAAGRSDTLLPGIEQPSGFHGAAEEVSSGKDTPSGHWEIAGVPVPFEWGYFPATVPAFPEELVHSLI
;
A
#
# COMPACT_ATOMS: atom_id res chain seq x y z
N MET A 1 24.48 -1.80 16.88
CA MET A 1 24.01 -0.96 15.75
C MET A 1 23.31 0.26 16.33
N ALA A 2 23.64 1.48 15.93
CA ALA A 2 23.16 2.69 16.61
C ALA A 2 22.19 3.56 15.80
N ARG A 3 21.73 3.13 14.60
CA ARG A 3 20.77 3.87 13.77
C ARG A 3 19.94 2.90 12.94
N ALA A 4 18.66 3.22 12.78
CA ALA A 4 17.74 2.62 11.82
C ALA A 4 17.18 3.72 10.92
N PHE A 5 16.98 3.41 9.64
CA PHE A 5 16.31 4.29 8.69
C PHE A 5 15.04 3.59 8.23
N LEU A 6 13.90 4.20 8.52
CA LEU A 6 12.59 3.70 8.12
C LEU A 6 12.08 4.54 6.94
N PHE A 7 11.72 3.87 5.86
CA PHE A 7 11.15 4.49 4.66
C PHE A 7 9.74 3.93 4.47
N VAL A 8 8.74 4.80 4.49
CA VAL A 8 7.35 4.45 4.21
C VAL A 8 7.02 4.95 2.81
N LEU A 9 6.66 4.03 1.92
CA LEU A 9 6.09 4.36 0.62
C LEU A 9 4.57 4.43 0.79
N ASP A 10 4.08 5.63 1.10
CA ASP A 10 2.68 5.83 1.46
C ASP A 10 1.74 5.31 0.35
N SER A 11 0.68 4.61 0.74
CA SER A 11 -0.31 3.93 -0.12
C SER A 11 0.20 2.76 -1.00
N PHE A 12 1.48 2.39 -0.91
CA PHE A 12 2.06 1.36 -1.79
C PHE A 12 1.85 -0.08 -1.26
N GLY A 13 0.62 -0.58 -1.41
CA GLY A 13 0.27 -1.99 -1.15
C GLY A 13 0.86 -2.97 -2.17
N ILE A 14 1.18 -4.20 -1.71
CA ILE A 14 1.76 -5.28 -2.53
C ILE A 14 0.78 -6.45 -2.78
N GLY A 15 -0.51 -6.18 -2.58
CA GLY A 15 -1.61 -7.14 -2.65
C GLY A 15 -2.74 -6.75 -1.71
N GLY A 16 -3.94 -7.28 -1.93
CA GLY A 16 -5.07 -7.11 -1.02
C GLY A 16 -4.88 -7.93 0.26
N ALA A 17 -5.26 -7.37 1.40
CA ALA A 17 -5.24 -8.05 2.69
C ALA A 17 -6.33 -9.15 2.76
N PRO A 18 -6.18 -10.17 3.64
CA PRO A 18 -7.18 -11.23 3.80
C PRO A 18 -8.60 -10.74 4.12
N ASP A 19 -8.72 -9.57 4.75
CA ASP A 19 -9.96 -8.93 5.15
C ASP A 19 -10.41 -7.79 4.20
N ALA A 20 -9.78 -7.64 3.02
CA ALA A 20 -10.08 -6.57 2.07
C ALA A 20 -11.58 -6.45 1.71
N ALA A 21 -12.32 -7.57 1.71
CA ALA A 21 -13.76 -7.57 1.49
C ALA A 21 -14.54 -6.76 2.54
N ALA A 22 -14.10 -6.74 3.80
CA ALA A 22 -14.71 -5.94 4.87
C ALA A 22 -14.57 -4.43 4.61
N PHE A 23 -13.53 -4.03 3.87
CA PHE A 23 -13.28 -2.64 3.47
C PHE A 23 -13.84 -2.29 2.10
N GLY A 24 -14.51 -3.22 1.42
CA GLY A 24 -14.98 -3.06 0.04
C GLY A 24 -13.86 -3.03 -1.01
N ASP A 25 -12.68 -3.54 -0.66
CA ASP A 25 -11.45 -3.47 -1.47
C ASP A 25 -11.05 -4.84 -2.06
N GLU A 26 -12.01 -5.76 -2.21
CA GLU A 26 -11.73 -7.08 -2.81
C GLU A 26 -11.10 -6.93 -4.21
N GLY A 27 -9.97 -7.61 -4.43
CA GLY A 27 -9.19 -7.51 -5.66
C GLY A 27 -8.26 -6.30 -5.75
N SER A 28 -8.17 -5.46 -4.72
CA SER A 28 -7.16 -4.39 -4.66
C SER A 28 -5.73 -4.96 -4.72
N ASP A 29 -4.88 -4.34 -5.54
CA ASP A 29 -3.46 -4.66 -5.65
C ASP A 29 -2.70 -3.50 -6.29
N THR A 30 -2.15 -2.60 -5.47
CA THR A 30 -1.49 -1.38 -5.97
C THR A 30 -0.27 -1.72 -6.83
N LEU A 31 0.69 -2.49 -6.31
CA LEU A 31 1.88 -2.90 -7.08
C LEU A 31 1.50 -3.67 -8.35
N GLY A 32 0.59 -4.64 -8.25
CA GLY A 32 0.16 -5.46 -9.37
C GLY A 32 -0.51 -4.66 -10.48
N HIS A 33 -1.44 -3.77 -10.13
CA HIS A 33 -2.12 -2.92 -11.10
C HIS A 33 -1.19 -1.89 -11.74
N ILE A 34 -0.26 -1.31 -10.97
CA ILE A 34 0.78 -0.41 -11.53
C ILE A 34 1.67 -1.18 -12.51
N ALA A 35 2.17 -2.36 -12.15
CA ALA A 35 3.00 -3.18 -13.02
C ALA A 35 2.27 -3.54 -14.33
N SER A 36 0.99 -3.91 -14.23
CA SER A 36 0.13 -4.21 -15.38
C SER A 36 -0.06 -2.99 -16.30
N ALA A 37 -0.40 -1.83 -15.72
CA ALA A 37 -0.56 -0.58 -16.48
C ALA A 37 0.74 -0.15 -17.16
N CYS A 38 1.89 -0.36 -16.51
CA CYS A 38 3.21 -0.13 -17.09
C CYS A 38 3.48 -1.06 -18.28
N ALA A 39 3.26 -2.37 -18.12
CA ALA A 39 3.49 -3.35 -19.18
C ALA A 39 2.61 -3.10 -20.43
N GLN A 40 1.41 -2.55 -20.24
CA GLN A 40 0.48 -2.17 -21.30
C GLN A 40 0.81 -0.79 -21.92
N GLY A 41 1.80 -0.07 -21.40
CA GLY A 41 2.17 1.27 -21.83
C GLY A 41 1.20 2.37 -21.37
N ALA A 42 0.17 2.05 -20.59
CA ALA A 42 -0.81 3.02 -20.10
C ALA A 42 -0.21 4.06 -19.14
N ALA A 43 0.92 3.74 -18.51
CA ALA A 43 1.65 4.65 -17.64
C ALA A 43 2.85 5.33 -18.35
N ASP A 44 3.00 5.18 -19.67
CA ASP A 44 4.16 5.72 -20.40
C ASP A 44 4.08 7.24 -20.50
N ARG A 45 5.22 7.89 -20.23
CA ARG A 45 5.34 9.34 -20.21
C ARG A 45 6.63 9.73 -20.89
N LYS A 46 6.52 10.42 -22.03
CA LYS A 46 7.68 10.85 -22.84
C LYS A 46 8.70 11.59 -21.97
N GLY A 47 9.95 11.11 -22.00
CA GLY A 47 11.05 11.68 -21.22
C GLY A 47 11.07 11.31 -19.73
N LEU A 48 10.15 10.46 -19.26
CA LEU A 48 10.08 10.02 -17.87
C LEU A 48 10.16 8.49 -17.73
N ARG A 49 9.26 7.76 -18.40
CA ARG A 49 9.25 6.29 -18.38
C ARG A 49 8.57 5.70 -19.61
N SER A 50 8.96 4.48 -19.97
CA SER A 50 8.31 3.67 -21.01
C SER A 50 8.44 2.18 -20.72
N GLY A 51 7.46 1.39 -21.15
CA GLY A 51 7.49 -0.07 -21.06
C GLY A 51 7.21 -0.61 -19.64
N PRO A 52 7.64 -1.84 -19.31
CA PRO A 52 7.36 -2.48 -18.03
C PRO A 52 7.86 -1.68 -16.80
N LEU A 53 7.27 -1.96 -15.64
CA LEU A 53 7.72 -1.36 -14.38
C LEU A 53 9.13 -1.86 -14.07
N HIS A 54 10.09 -0.94 -13.94
CA HIS A 54 11.49 -1.27 -13.72
C HIS A 54 11.97 -0.73 -12.37
N LEU A 55 12.10 -1.62 -11.38
CA LEU A 55 12.51 -1.30 -10.01
C LEU A 55 13.69 -2.19 -9.55
N PRO A 56 14.85 -2.15 -10.23
CA PRO A 56 15.94 -3.11 -10.01
C PRO A 56 16.46 -3.09 -8.55
N ASN A 57 16.53 -1.91 -7.93
CA ASN A 57 16.98 -1.79 -6.54
C ASN A 57 15.98 -2.41 -5.56
N MET A 58 14.67 -2.18 -5.74
CA MET A 58 13.65 -2.74 -4.85
C MET A 58 13.48 -4.25 -5.08
N ALA A 59 13.60 -4.71 -6.33
CA ALA A 59 13.66 -6.13 -6.64
C ALA A 59 14.84 -6.79 -5.92
N GLY A 60 16.01 -6.14 -5.92
CA GLY A 60 17.20 -6.60 -5.21
C GLY A 60 17.03 -6.66 -3.69
N LEU A 61 16.23 -5.77 -3.12
CA LEU A 61 15.87 -5.79 -1.71
C LEU A 61 14.78 -6.83 -1.36
N GLY A 62 14.12 -7.44 -2.36
CA GLY A 62 13.14 -8.52 -2.17
C GLY A 62 11.68 -8.14 -2.37
N LEU A 63 11.37 -7.02 -3.02
CA LEU A 63 9.99 -6.58 -3.27
C LEU A 63 9.14 -7.65 -3.99
N ALA A 64 9.70 -8.30 -5.03
CA ALA A 64 8.98 -9.36 -5.75
C ALA A 64 8.68 -10.57 -4.85
N ALA A 65 9.62 -10.94 -3.98
CA ALA A 65 9.44 -12.04 -3.04
C ALA A 65 8.41 -11.70 -1.96
N ALA A 66 8.40 -10.46 -1.45
CA ALA A 66 7.37 -9.97 -0.53
C ALA A 66 5.96 -9.98 -1.16
N ALA A 67 5.84 -9.51 -2.40
CA ALA A 67 4.56 -9.52 -3.13
C ALA A 67 4.03 -10.94 -3.38
N ARG A 68 4.94 -11.90 -3.63
CA ARG A 68 4.59 -13.32 -3.72
C ARG A 68 4.06 -13.87 -2.39
N LEU A 69 4.62 -13.46 -1.26
CA LEU A 69 4.11 -13.84 0.06
C LEU A 69 2.72 -13.22 0.32
N ALA A 70 2.52 -11.96 -0.03
CA ALA A 70 1.26 -11.25 0.20
C ALA A 70 0.10 -11.76 -0.66
N ALA A 71 0.35 -12.00 -1.97
CA ALA A 71 -0.71 -12.20 -2.96
C ALA A 71 -0.49 -13.42 -3.88
N GLY A 72 0.45 -14.31 -3.57
CA GLY A 72 0.72 -15.50 -4.39
C GLY A 72 1.20 -15.22 -5.82
N ARG A 73 1.77 -14.02 -6.05
CA ARG A 73 2.18 -13.55 -7.39
C ARG A 73 3.38 -14.31 -7.95
N SER A 74 3.47 -14.33 -9.28
CA SER A 74 4.58 -14.89 -10.05
C SER A 74 5.81 -13.98 -10.06
N ASP A 75 6.99 -14.59 -10.23
CA ASP A 75 8.32 -13.95 -10.25
C ASP A 75 8.51 -12.99 -11.43
N THR A 76 7.56 -12.95 -12.36
CA THR A 76 7.59 -12.09 -13.56
C THR A 76 7.08 -10.67 -13.30
N LEU A 77 6.58 -10.36 -12.10
CA LEU A 77 6.00 -9.05 -11.79
C LEU A 77 7.01 -7.90 -11.91
N LEU A 78 8.26 -8.15 -11.50
CA LEU A 78 9.37 -7.21 -11.60
C LEU A 78 10.53 -7.90 -12.33
N PRO A 79 10.93 -7.42 -13.52
CA PRO A 79 12.04 -8.02 -14.23
C PRO A 79 13.35 -7.76 -13.49
N GLY A 80 14.16 -8.81 -13.31
CA GLY A 80 15.61 -8.65 -13.27
C GLY A 80 16.39 -8.98 -12.00
N ILE A 81 15.84 -9.63 -10.96
CA ILE A 81 16.68 -10.24 -9.89
C ILE A 81 16.03 -11.52 -9.35
N GLU A 82 16.72 -12.65 -9.45
CA GLU A 82 16.23 -13.97 -8.99
C GLU A 82 16.46 -14.23 -7.49
N GLN A 83 17.42 -13.55 -6.87
CA GLN A 83 17.75 -13.71 -5.45
C GLN A 83 17.89 -12.37 -4.72
N PRO A 84 16.99 -12.06 -3.77
CA PRO A 84 17.09 -10.87 -2.93
C PRO A 84 18.36 -10.88 -2.07
N SER A 85 19.00 -9.72 -1.91
CA SER A 85 20.14 -9.53 -1.00
C SER A 85 19.72 -9.15 0.41
N GLY A 86 18.44 -8.82 0.63
CA GLY A 86 17.87 -8.40 1.91
C GLY A 86 16.81 -9.35 2.47
N PHE A 87 16.57 -9.23 3.78
CA PHE A 87 15.38 -9.82 4.40
C PHE A 87 14.13 -9.14 3.86
N HIS A 88 13.10 -9.94 3.61
CA HIS A 88 11.84 -9.49 3.06
C HIS A 88 10.69 -10.23 3.75
N GLY A 89 9.52 -9.62 3.73
CA GLY A 89 8.28 -10.17 4.27
C GLY A 89 7.09 -9.34 3.80
N ALA A 90 5.89 -9.82 4.09
CA ALA A 90 4.65 -9.08 3.97
C ALA A 90 4.05 -8.93 5.37
N ALA A 91 3.47 -7.77 5.65
CA ALA A 91 2.77 -7.50 6.90
C ALA A 91 1.27 -7.38 6.60
N GLU A 92 0.46 -7.81 7.57
CA GLU A 92 -0.99 -7.65 7.59
C GLU A 92 -1.31 -6.66 8.71
N GLU A 93 -2.11 -5.64 8.39
CA GLU A 93 -2.53 -4.63 9.36
C GLU A 93 -3.54 -5.24 10.33
N VAL A 94 -3.39 -4.96 11.63
CA VAL A 94 -4.32 -5.46 12.67
C VAL A 94 -5.27 -4.37 13.18
N SER A 95 -4.98 -3.11 12.88
CA SER A 95 -5.85 -1.97 13.17
C SER A 95 -7.17 -2.06 12.40
N SER A 96 -8.22 -1.45 12.96
CA SER A 96 -9.57 -1.51 12.37
C SER A 96 -9.74 -0.59 11.15
N GLY A 97 -8.89 0.43 11.02
CA GLY A 97 -8.91 1.37 9.91
C GLY A 97 -7.79 1.12 8.90
N LYS A 98 -7.97 1.66 7.68
CA LYS A 98 -6.98 1.68 6.59
C LYS A 98 -6.42 3.08 6.30
N ASP A 99 -6.59 4.00 7.24
CA ASP A 99 -6.19 5.40 7.15
C ASP A 99 -4.70 5.59 7.52
N THR A 100 -4.11 6.68 7.03
CA THR A 100 -2.69 6.99 7.25
C THR A 100 -2.29 7.02 8.74
N PRO A 101 -3.05 7.66 9.66
CA PRO A 101 -2.77 7.60 11.09
C PRO A 101 -2.71 6.18 11.66
N SER A 102 -3.71 5.34 11.40
CA SER A 102 -3.76 3.95 11.91
C SER A 102 -2.50 3.17 11.54
N GLY A 103 -2.15 3.11 10.27
CA GLY A 103 -0.98 2.36 9.82
C GLY A 103 0.35 2.92 10.36
N HIS A 104 0.49 4.25 10.46
CA HIS A 104 1.70 4.84 11.03
C HIS A 104 1.84 4.58 12.54
N TRP A 105 0.73 4.58 13.28
CA TRP A 105 0.73 4.26 14.70
C TRP A 105 1.05 2.78 14.93
N GLU A 106 0.51 1.89 14.10
CA GLU A 106 0.79 0.45 14.19
C GLU A 106 2.26 0.12 13.88
N ILE A 107 2.85 0.75 12.85
CA ILE A 107 4.29 0.64 12.56
C ILE A 107 5.15 1.06 13.76
N ALA A 108 4.67 2.04 14.55
CA ALA A 108 5.33 2.50 15.78
C ALA A 108 5.01 1.67 17.02
N GLY A 109 4.23 0.58 16.90
CA GLY A 109 3.87 -0.34 17.97
C GLY A 109 2.58 0.01 18.71
N VAL A 110 1.70 0.83 18.13
CA VAL A 110 0.43 1.26 18.72
C VAL A 110 -0.72 0.94 17.75
N PRO A 111 -1.27 -0.29 17.77
CA PRO A 111 -2.42 -0.63 16.92
C PRO A 111 -3.67 0.18 17.34
N VAL A 112 -4.54 0.45 16.38
CA VAL A 112 -5.77 1.24 16.52
C VAL A 112 -6.99 0.32 16.40
N PRO A 113 -7.49 -0.27 17.52
CA PRO A 113 -8.59 -1.23 17.50
C PRO A 113 -9.98 -0.56 17.52
N PHE A 114 -10.08 0.68 17.04
CA PHE A 114 -11.31 1.47 17.04
C PHE A 114 -11.52 2.16 15.70
N GLU A 115 -12.78 2.42 15.38
CA GLU A 115 -13.18 3.12 14.16
C GLU A 115 -13.00 4.64 14.30
N TRP A 116 -12.47 5.27 13.26
CA TRP A 116 -12.47 6.73 13.14
C TRP A 116 -13.83 7.25 12.72
N GLY A 117 -14.12 8.51 13.08
CA GLY A 117 -15.20 9.26 12.47
C GLY A 117 -14.79 9.76 11.08
N TYR A 118 -15.55 9.41 10.05
CA TYR A 118 -15.37 9.93 8.69
C TYR A 118 -16.55 10.83 8.32
N PHE A 119 -16.28 11.92 7.62
CA PHE A 119 -17.33 12.74 7.02
C PHE A 119 -17.64 12.26 5.60
N PRO A 120 -18.91 12.12 5.21
CA PRO A 120 -19.29 11.73 3.86
C PRO A 120 -18.86 12.80 2.85
N ALA A 121 -18.58 12.36 1.63
CA ALA A 121 -18.32 13.23 0.48
C ALA A 121 -19.62 13.82 -0.09
N THR A 122 -20.45 14.45 0.77
CA THR A 122 -21.73 15.06 0.44
C THR A 122 -21.77 16.52 0.85
N VAL A 123 -22.80 17.25 0.40
CA VAL A 123 -23.08 18.61 0.87
C VAL A 123 -24.50 18.64 1.45
N PRO A 124 -24.67 18.90 2.77
CA PRO A 124 -23.62 19.12 3.77
C PRO A 124 -22.83 17.84 4.13
N ALA A 125 -21.56 18.01 4.49
CA ALA A 125 -20.69 16.92 4.93
C ALA A 125 -20.75 16.72 6.46
N PHE A 126 -20.90 17.82 7.20
CA PHE A 126 -20.90 17.82 8.66
C PHE A 126 -22.32 17.72 9.21
N PRO A 127 -22.55 16.94 10.29
CA PRO A 127 -23.82 16.94 11.01
C PRO A 127 -24.17 18.35 11.50
N GLU A 128 -25.44 18.73 11.40
CA GLU A 128 -25.93 20.05 11.83
C GLU A 128 -25.65 20.31 13.32
N GLU A 129 -25.82 19.30 14.18
CA GLU A 129 -25.50 19.38 15.61
C GLU A 129 -24.03 19.74 15.87
N LEU A 130 -23.10 19.16 15.10
CA LEU A 130 -21.68 19.47 15.21
C LEU A 130 -21.42 20.94 14.82
N VAL A 131 -22.02 21.41 13.73
CA VAL A 131 -21.87 22.79 13.26
C VAL A 131 -22.42 23.78 14.31
N HIS A 132 -23.60 23.51 14.86
CA HIS A 132 -24.21 24.35 15.90
C HIS A 132 -23.41 24.36 17.21
N SER A 133 -22.67 23.30 17.54
CA SER A 133 -21.86 23.26 18.77
C SER A 133 -20.59 24.14 18.71
N LEU A 134 -20.17 24.55 17.51
CA LEU A 134 -18.94 25.32 17.27
C LEU A 134 -19.17 26.84 17.12
N ILE A 135 -20.43 27.29 17.04
CA ILE A 135 -20.84 28.68 16.79
C ILE A 135 -21.64 29.19 17.99
#